data_AF-A0A7I9YH79-F1
#
_entry.id   AF-A0A7I9YH79-F1
#
_cell.length_a   1.000
_cell.length_b   1.000
_cell.length_c   1.000
_cell.angle_alpha   90.00
_cell.angle_beta   90.00
_cell.angle_gamma   90.00
#
_symmetry.space_group_name_H-M   'P 1'
#
loop_
_entity.id
_entity.type
_entity.pdbx_description
1 polymer ?
#
loop_
_entity_poly.entity_id
_entity_poly.type
_entity_poly.pdbx_seq_one_letter_code
_entity_poly.pdbx_strand_id
1 'polypeptide(L)'
;MSDYQEEERRSFTSRTPVNQNPDQVEYRRGFVTRHQVTGWRFVMRRIASGIALHDTRMLVDPLRTQSRAVLMGVLILITGLAGCFVFSLIRPNGQVGSNTVLADRSTAALYVRVGDRLHPVLNLTSARLIAGKPVNPTTVKSAELDKFPRGSLIGIPGAPERMVQNATHDAEWTVCDPVSGAGGRAVHSTGLTVIAGKPDSEGARAGALPPGHAVLVDASFLGGNSTWLLWDGKRSRIDLADHAVTGALGLGADVPAPRPIAAGLFNAIPESPALTPPVIPNAGSPASFPVPAPIGGVVTAYSLDHNPSADTAHSLYYAVLPDGLQPISPVLAAVLRNTNSYGLHQPPRLGADEIARLPVSRLLDTTRYPAQPVTLVDAGRDPVTCAHWSKPAGAATSSLSLLSGSALPVPESIHAVDLVGGGNNGTASRVALEPGTGYFAQTVGGGPSAPPTGSLFWVSDTGVRYGIDTEADRTVAGGNGKTIEALGLQGPPVAIPWSILSLFASGPTLSRADALLAHDGLPPDSKPGRPVSAEGAPR
;
A
#
# COMPACT_ATOMS: atom_id res chain seq x y z
N MET A 1 76.29 -53.27 -27.15
CA MET A 1 77.49 -53.66 -27.90
C MET A 1 77.63 -52.71 -29.07
N SER A 2 78.42 -51.65 -28.88
CA SER A 2 78.93 -50.69 -29.87
C SER A 2 79.24 -49.40 -29.11
N ASP A 3 80.44 -49.35 -28.53
CA ASP A 3 81.03 -48.16 -27.89
C ASP A 3 81.01 -46.98 -28.85
N TYR A 4 80.42 -45.86 -28.41
CA TYR A 4 80.58 -44.56 -29.04
C TYR A 4 81.55 -43.74 -28.19
N GLN A 5 82.62 -43.29 -28.85
CA GLN A 5 83.75 -42.56 -28.30
C GLN A 5 83.32 -41.28 -27.57
N GLU A 6 83.84 -41.10 -26.36
CA GLU A 6 83.74 -39.86 -25.57
C GLU A 6 84.50 -38.72 -26.27
N GLU A 7 83.77 -37.67 -26.65
CA GLU A 7 84.36 -36.38 -27.00
C GLU A 7 84.85 -35.67 -25.73
N GLU A 8 86.17 -35.58 -25.63
CA GLU A 8 86.95 -34.91 -24.60
C GLU A 8 86.61 -33.41 -24.51
N ARG A 9 85.80 -33.04 -23.51
CA ARG A 9 85.56 -31.63 -23.14
C ARG A 9 86.86 -31.01 -22.64
N ARG A 10 87.46 -30.14 -23.46
CA ARG A 10 88.59 -29.28 -23.11
C ARG A 10 88.26 -28.43 -21.87
N SER A 11 88.81 -28.82 -20.72
CA SER A 11 88.85 -27.99 -19.53
C SER A 11 89.94 -26.92 -19.69
N PHE A 12 89.58 -25.66 -19.55
CA PHE A 12 90.54 -24.57 -19.46
C PHE A 12 91.30 -24.69 -18.14
N THR A 13 92.48 -25.30 -18.18
CA THR A 13 93.45 -25.26 -17.08
C THR A 13 94.08 -23.87 -17.05
N SER A 14 93.87 -23.14 -15.95
CA SER A 14 94.50 -21.83 -15.75
C SER A 14 96.01 -22.01 -15.66
N ARG A 15 96.76 -21.47 -16.63
CA ARG A 15 98.21 -21.29 -16.52
C ARG A 15 98.48 -20.17 -15.52
N THR A 16 98.51 -20.49 -14.23
CA THR A 16 99.26 -19.66 -13.28
C THR A 16 100.74 -20.03 -13.39
N PRO A 17 101.66 -19.07 -13.52
CA PRO A 17 103.09 -19.35 -13.54
C PRO A 17 103.49 -20.04 -12.23
N VAL A 18 104.34 -21.06 -12.31
CA VAL A 18 104.94 -21.69 -11.14
C VAL A 18 105.83 -20.65 -10.47
N ASN A 19 105.44 -20.21 -9.27
CA ASN A 19 106.18 -19.24 -8.47
C ASN A 19 107.40 -19.94 -7.83
N GLN A 20 108.61 -19.62 -8.29
CA GLN A 20 109.88 -20.15 -7.77
C GLN A 20 110.51 -19.27 -6.68
N ASN A 21 109.71 -18.49 -5.95
CA ASN A 21 110.24 -17.66 -4.86
C ASN A 21 110.52 -18.52 -3.60
N PRO A 22 111.74 -18.50 -3.02
CA PRO A 22 112.09 -19.34 -1.86
C PRO A 22 111.35 -18.99 -0.56
N ASP A 23 110.75 -17.80 -0.49
CA ASP A 23 109.95 -17.35 0.66
C ASP A 23 108.46 -17.65 0.41
N GLN A 24 108.04 -18.88 0.69
CA GLN A 24 106.62 -19.25 0.68
C GLN A 24 105.88 -18.56 1.83
N VAL A 25 105.05 -17.56 1.51
CA VAL A 25 104.07 -17.03 2.46
C VAL A 25 102.89 -18.00 2.50
N GLU A 26 102.87 -18.85 3.52
CA GLU A 26 101.80 -19.80 3.80
C GLU A 26 100.51 -19.01 4.15
N TYR A 27 99.60 -18.86 3.19
CA TYR A 27 98.28 -18.28 3.44
C TYR A 27 97.48 -19.21 4.36
N ARG A 28 97.61 -19.03 5.68
CA ARG A 28 96.61 -19.51 6.63
C ARG A 28 95.25 -19.01 6.16
N ARG A 29 94.27 -19.91 6.03
CA ARG A 29 92.85 -19.56 5.84
C ARG A 29 92.43 -18.65 7.00
N GLY A 30 92.64 -17.36 6.81
CA GLY A 30 92.34 -16.35 7.80
C GLY A 30 90.85 -16.39 8.05
N PHE A 31 90.47 -16.36 9.32
CA PHE A 31 89.12 -16.04 9.74
C PHE A 31 88.67 -14.81 8.94
N VAL A 32 87.69 -15.00 8.06
CA VAL A 32 87.19 -13.89 7.24
C VAL A 32 86.66 -12.86 8.21
N THR A 33 87.41 -11.78 8.37
CA THR A 33 87.06 -10.79 9.37
C THR A 33 85.79 -10.09 8.92
N ARG A 34 84.98 -9.61 9.87
CA ARG A 34 83.77 -8.84 9.55
C ARG A 34 84.08 -7.72 8.56
N HIS A 35 85.26 -7.12 8.67
CA HIS A 35 85.77 -6.09 7.77
C HIS A 35 86.01 -6.58 6.33
N GLN A 36 86.55 -7.79 6.14
CA GLN A 36 86.71 -8.39 4.81
C GLN A 36 85.36 -8.72 4.16
N VAL A 37 84.40 -9.26 4.92
CA VAL A 37 83.04 -9.51 4.39
C VAL A 37 82.35 -8.20 4.03
N THR A 38 82.47 -7.16 4.85
CA THR A 38 81.90 -5.85 4.54
C THR A 38 82.57 -5.19 3.34
N GLY A 39 83.89 -5.32 3.19
CA GLY A 39 84.64 -4.83 2.04
C GLY A 39 84.22 -5.52 0.75
N TRP A 40 84.11 -6.86 0.77
CA TRP A 40 83.62 -7.63 -0.38
C TRP A 40 82.18 -7.27 -0.75
N ARG A 41 81.28 -7.15 0.23
CA ARG A 41 79.90 -6.70 0.00
C ARG A 41 79.84 -5.28 -0.56
N PHE A 42 80.74 -4.40 -0.13
CA PHE A 42 80.83 -3.04 -0.65
C PHE A 42 81.25 -3.04 -2.13
N VAL A 43 82.29 -3.80 -2.48
CA VAL A 43 82.75 -3.96 -3.88
C VAL A 43 81.64 -4.51 -4.75
N MET A 44 80.94 -5.56 -4.32
CA MET A 44 79.83 -6.13 -5.08
C MET A 44 78.66 -5.16 -5.26
N ARG A 45 78.31 -4.36 -4.25
CA ARG A 45 77.28 -3.32 -4.40
C ARG A 45 77.71 -2.20 -5.36
N ARG A 46 78.99 -1.84 -5.35
CA ARG A 46 79.54 -0.83 -6.27
C ARG A 46 79.51 -1.32 -7.73
N ILE A 47 79.83 -2.60 -7.97
CA ILE A 47 79.72 -3.22 -9.30
C ILE A 47 78.26 -3.27 -9.75
N ALA A 48 77.35 -3.72 -8.88
CA ALA A 48 75.92 -3.77 -9.19
C ALA A 48 75.33 -2.37 -9.51
N SER A 49 75.74 -1.35 -8.76
CA SER A 49 75.32 0.04 -9.01
C SER A 49 75.89 0.58 -10.33
N GLY A 50 77.16 0.28 -10.63
CA GLY A 50 77.80 0.68 -11.88
C GLY A 50 77.14 0.05 -13.11
N ILE A 51 76.65 -1.20 -13.01
CA ILE A 51 75.95 -1.88 -14.10
C ILE A 51 74.51 -1.39 -14.24
N ALA A 52 73.78 -1.25 -13.12
CA ALA A 52 72.35 -0.93 -13.15
C ALA A 52 72.07 0.57 -13.38
N LEU A 53 72.92 1.46 -12.87
CA LEU A 53 72.69 2.91 -12.82
C LEU A 53 73.77 3.72 -13.55
N HIS A 54 74.79 3.07 -14.13
CA HIS A 54 75.95 3.70 -14.79
C HIS A 54 76.74 4.69 -13.90
N ASP A 55 76.56 4.65 -12.58
CA ASP A 55 77.27 5.48 -11.61
C ASP A 55 77.88 4.61 -10.49
N THR A 56 79.15 4.87 -10.17
CA THR A 56 79.89 4.15 -9.11
C THR A 56 80.07 4.97 -7.84
N ARG A 57 79.60 6.23 -7.82
CA ARG A 57 79.84 7.16 -6.71
C ARG A 57 78.98 6.90 -5.46
N MET A 58 77.95 6.04 -5.54
CA MET A 58 77.11 5.58 -4.41
C MET A 58 76.70 6.71 -3.41
N LEU A 59 76.43 7.95 -3.86
CA LEU A 59 76.01 9.04 -2.96
C LEU A 59 74.61 8.82 -2.36
N VAL A 60 73.76 8.08 -3.07
CA VAL A 60 72.45 7.62 -2.61
C VAL A 60 72.34 6.15 -3.03
N ASP A 61 71.69 5.32 -2.20
CA ASP A 61 71.57 3.87 -2.41
C ASP A 61 70.12 3.52 -2.83
N PRO A 62 69.68 3.84 -4.07
CA PRO A 62 68.30 3.71 -4.51
C PRO A 62 67.80 2.26 -4.54
N LEU A 63 68.69 1.29 -4.73
CA LEU A 63 68.36 -0.13 -4.70
C LEU A 63 68.00 -0.60 -3.29
N ARG A 64 68.58 0.03 -2.26
CA ARG A 64 68.28 -0.28 -0.86
C ARG A 64 66.94 0.30 -0.41
N THR A 65 66.55 1.48 -0.90
CA THR A 65 65.22 2.04 -0.66
C THR A 65 64.16 1.27 -1.44
N GLN A 66 64.42 0.91 -2.70
CA GLN A 66 63.51 0.10 -3.51
C GLN A 66 63.30 -1.31 -2.93
N SER A 67 64.37 -2.02 -2.53
CA SER A 67 64.25 -3.35 -1.91
C SER A 67 63.54 -3.32 -0.56
N ARG A 68 63.76 -2.28 0.26
CA ARG A 68 63.02 -2.08 1.52
C ARG A 68 61.54 -1.75 1.28
N ALA A 69 61.23 -0.97 0.24
CA ALA A 69 59.86 -0.67 -0.15
C ALA A 69 59.12 -1.93 -0.64
N VAL A 70 59.77 -2.75 -1.47
CA VAL A 70 59.22 -4.05 -1.92
C VAL A 70 59.03 -5.00 -0.75
N LEU A 71 60.02 -5.11 0.15
CA LEU A 71 59.91 -5.95 1.35
C LEU A 71 58.75 -5.50 2.25
N MET A 72 58.60 -4.19 2.46
CA MET A 72 57.46 -3.65 3.22
C MET A 72 56.13 -3.91 2.50
N GLY A 73 56.07 -3.74 1.19
CA GLY A 73 54.88 -4.06 0.40
C GLY A 73 54.47 -5.54 0.52
N VAL A 74 55.44 -6.46 0.47
CA VAL A 74 55.20 -7.90 0.67
C VAL A 74 54.72 -8.18 2.09
N LEU A 75 55.33 -7.58 3.11
CA LEU A 75 54.89 -7.75 4.49
C LEU A 75 53.46 -7.24 4.69
N ILE A 76 53.14 -6.05 4.17
CA ILE A 76 51.77 -5.49 4.23
C ILE A 76 50.78 -6.40 3.49
N LEU A 77 51.14 -6.94 2.33
CA LEU A 77 50.29 -7.89 1.59
C LEU A 77 50.03 -9.16 2.41
N ILE A 78 51.08 -9.75 3.00
CA ILE A 78 50.95 -10.95 3.83
C ILE A 78 50.09 -10.66 5.06
N THR A 79 50.32 -9.52 5.73
CA THR A 79 49.50 -9.12 6.88
C THR A 79 48.05 -8.85 6.48
N GLY A 80 47.82 -8.25 5.31
CA GLY A 80 46.48 -8.05 4.75
C GLY A 80 45.77 -9.37 4.45
N LEU A 81 46.44 -10.32 3.80
CA LEU A 81 45.91 -11.66 3.53
C LEU A 81 45.63 -12.43 4.82
N ALA A 82 46.53 -12.37 5.80
CA ALA A 82 46.32 -12.96 7.12
C ALA A 82 45.12 -12.32 7.83
N GLY A 83 44.99 -11.00 7.75
CA GLY A 83 43.83 -10.26 8.25
C GLY A 83 42.52 -10.70 7.60
N CYS A 84 42.49 -10.81 6.26
CA CYS A 84 41.34 -11.32 5.52
C CYS A 84 40.99 -12.77 5.91
N PHE A 85 42.00 -13.62 6.11
CA PHE A 85 41.82 -15.01 6.52
C PHE A 85 41.21 -15.11 7.93
N VAL A 86 41.75 -14.37 8.90
CA VAL A 86 41.21 -14.31 10.26
C VAL A 86 39.79 -13.73 10.26
N PHE A 87 39.56 -12.66 9.48
CA PHE A 87 38.22 -12.08 9.34
C PHE A 87 37.20 -13.08 8.77
N SER A 88 37.62 -13.94 7.82
CA SER A 88 36.79 -15.01 7.28
C SER A 88 36.44 -16.09 8.31
N LEU A 89 37.29 -16.35 9.31
CA LEU A 89 37.00 -17.30 10.39
C LEU A 89 36.07 -16.71 11.45
N ILE A 90 36.13 -15.40 11.69
CA ILE A 90 35.28 -14.70 12.67
C ILE A 90 33.86 -14.47 12.12
N ARG A 91 33.70 -14.26 10.80
CA ARG A 91 32.39 -14.17 10.14
C ARG A 91 32.25 -15.24 9.03
N PRO A 92 32.01 -16.51 9.38
CA PRO A 92 31.74 -17.54 8.39
C PRO A 92 30.34 -17.33 7.78
N ASN A 93 30.24 -16.45 6.78
CA ASN A 93 29.01 -16.21 6.04
C ASN A 93 28.61 -17.45 5.22
N GLY A 94 27.61 -18.19 5.70
CA GLY A 94 26.95 -19.26 4.94
C GLY A 94 26.86 -20.62 5.61
N GLN A 95 27.04 -20.73 6.93
CA GLN A 95 26.70 -21.94 7.68
C GLN A 95 25.24 -21.90 8.13
N VAL A 96 24.56 -23.05 8.08
CA VAL A 96 23.12 -23.19 8.41
C VAL A 96 22.83 -22.85 9.87
N GLY A 97 23.76 -23.12 10.78
CA GLY A 97 23.61 -22.81 12.20
C GLY A 97 22.30 -23.37 12.79
N SER A 98 21.66 -22.58 13.67
CA SER A 98 20.31 -22.84 14.20
C SER A 98 19.22 -22.07 13.44
N ASN A 99 19.52 -21.56 12.25
CA ASN A 99 18.59 -20.73 11.49
C ASN A 99 17.46 -21.60 10.89
N THR A 100 16.23 -21.18 11.15
CA THR A 100 15.02 -21.92 10.72
C THR A 100 14.69 -21.67 9.24
N VAL A 101 15.00 -20.48 8.71
CA VAL A 101 14.72 -20.07 7.33
C VAL A 101 16.03 -19.79 6.60
N LEU A 102 16.24 -20.46 5.48
CA LEU A 102 17.45 -20.43 4.67
C LEU A 102 17.11 -20.01 3.24
N ALA A 103 18.02 -19.28 2.60
CA ALA A 103 17.98 -19.03 1.16
C ALA A 103 19.25 -19.60 0.52
N ASP A 104 19.10 -20.28 -0.61
CA ASP A 104 20.25 -20.64 -1.43
C ASP A 104 20.84 -19.38 -2.06
N ARG A 105 22.15 -19.16 -1.87
CA ARG A 105 22.88 -18.03 -2.45
C ARG A 105 22.86 -18.00 -3.98
N SER A 106 22.79 -19.16 -4.63
CA SER A 106 22.89 -19.27 -6.08
C SER A 106 21.54 -19.11 -6.80
N THR A 107 20.47 -19.60 -6.20
CA THR A 107 19.13 -19.66 -6.82
C THR A 107 18.09 -18.78 -6.12
N ALA A 108 18.42 -18.21 -4.95
CA ALA A 108 17.49 -17.55 -4.04
C ALA A 108 16.31 -18.44 -3.58
N ALA A 109 16.35 -19.76 -3.84
CA ALA A 109 15.32 -20.69 -3.40
C ALA A 109 15.23 -20.71 -1.87
N LEU A 110 14.00 -20.63 -1.36
CA LEU A 110 13.71 -20.59 0.07
C LEU A 110 13.51 -21.99 0.63
N TYR A 111 14.07 -22.20 1.83
CA TYR A 111 13.93 -23.43 2.57
C TYR A 111 13.60 -23.14 4.03
N VAL A 112 12.75 -23.97 4.63
CA VAL A 112 12.45 -23.93 6.05
C VAL A 112 12.72 -25.29 6.67
N ARG A 113 13.34 -25.26 7.86
CA ARG A 113 13.59 -26.47 8.63
C ARG A 113 12.36 -26.80 9.48
N VAL A 114 11.79 -27.98 9.27
CA VAL A 114 10.68 -28.52 10.06
C VAL A 114 11.10 -29.87 10.62
N GLY A 115 11.28 -29.93 11.94
CA GLY A 115 11.96 -31.06 12.58
C GLY A 115 13.40 -31.21 12.08
N ASP A 116 13.72 -32.40 11.56
CA ASP A 116 15.05 -32.73 11.03
C ASP A 116 15.14 -32.65 9.50
N ARG A 117 14.06 -32.25 8.82
CA ARG A 117 14.02 -32.16 7.35
C ARG A 117 14.00 -30.70 6.90
N LEU A 118 14.62 -30.47 5.74
CA LEU A 118 14.64 -29.19 5.06
C LEU A 118 13.62 -29.23 3.91
N HIS A 119 12.58 -28.40 4.02
CA HIS A 119 11.51 -28.32 3.03
C HIS A 119 11.72 -27.09 2.14
N PRO A 120 11.65 -27.22 0.80
CA PRO A 120 11.52 -26.06 -0.07
C PRO A 120 10.19 -25.35 0.20
N VAL A 121 10.19 -24.01 0.15
CA VAL A 121 9.01 -23.19 0.46
C VAL A 121 8.69 -22.26 -0.70
N LEU A 122 7.39 -22.09 -0.99
CA LEU A 122 6.91 -21.27 -2.10
C LEU A 122 7.19 -19.77 -1.99
N ASN A 123 7.26 -19.22 -0.78
CA ASN A 123 7.45 -17.79 -0.53
C ASN A 123 7.95 -17.51 0.89
N LEU A 124 8.47 -16.31 1.12
CA LEU A 124 8.99 -15.91 2.43
C LEU A 124 7.90 -15.82 3.50
N THR A 125 6.70 -15.39 3.12
CA THR A 125 5.54 -15.29 4.02
C THR A 125 5.17 -16.65 4.63
N SER A 126 5.11 -17.69 3.80
CA SER A 126 4.88 -19.07 4.25
C SER A 126 6.00 -19.53 5.18
N ALA A 127 7.27 -19.25 4.84
CA ALA A 127 8.40 -19.64 5.69
C ALA A 127 8.34 -18.98 7.08
N ARG A 128 7.97 -17.70 7.14
CA ARG A 128 7.74 -16.95 8.38
C ARG A 128 6.59 -17.53 9.21
N LEU A 129 5.46 -17.83 8.59
CA LEU A 129 4.31 -18.49 9.22
C LEU A 129 4.67 -19.86 9.81
N ILE A 130 5.42 -20.67 9.08
CA ILE A 130 5.88 -21.99 9.54
C ILE A 130 6.84 -21.84 10.73
N ALA A 131 7.80 -20.91 10.62
CA ALA A 131 8.78 -20.62 11.66
C ALA A 131 8.16 -19.97 12.92
N GLY A 132 7.00 -19.32 12.78
CA GLY A 132 6.29 -18.63 13.85
C GLY A 132 6.95 -17.33 14.30
N LYS A 133 7.84 -16.74 13.48
CA LYS A 133 8.58 -15.51 13.81
C LYS A 133 8.99 -14.74 12.54
N PRO A 134 9.15 -13.41 12.61
CA PRO A 134 9.43 -12.56 11.46
C PRO A 134 10.92 -12.57 11.09
N VAL A 135 11.39 -13.71 10.60
CA VAL A 135 12.80 -13.94 10.29
C VAL A 135 13.10 -13.64 8.83
N ASN A 136 14.27 -13.05 8.59
CA ASN A 136 14.85 -12.90 7.26
C ASN A 136 15.66 -14.14 6.90
N PRO A 137 15.59 -14.62 5.65
CA PRO A 137 16.26 -15.83 5.25
C PRO A 137 17.79 -15.65 5.31
N THR A 138 18.48 -16.66 5.84
CA THR A 138 19.94 -16.63 5.89
C THR A 138 20.52 -17.25 4.61
N THR A 139 21.39 -16.51 3.92
CA THR A 139 21.95 -16.95 2.64
C THR A 139 23.09 -17.95 2.86
N VAL A 140 22.89 -19.19 2.41
CA VAL A 140 23.86 -20.29 2.54
C VAL A 140 24.22 -20.87 1.17
N LYS A 141 25.33 -21.59 1.08
CA LYS A 141 25.71 -22.28 -0.16
C LYS A 141 24.84 -23.52 -0.35
N SER A 142 24.52 -23.89 -1.60
CA SER A 142 23.74 -25.09 -1.92
C SER A 142 24.32 -26.36 -1.26
N ALA A 143 25.64 -26.52 -1.27
CA ALA A 143 26.32 -27.66 -0.62
C ALA A 143 26.09 -27.77 0.90
N GLU A 144 25.71 -26.69 1.59
CA GLU A 144 25.34 -26.75 3.00
C GLU A 144 23.89 -27.21 3.19
N LEU A 145 23.01 -26.90 2.23
CA LEU A 145 21.62 -27.36 2.22
C LEU A 145 21.53 -28.87 1.95
N ASP A 146 22.45 -29.41 1.13
CA ASP A 146 22.49 -30.83 0.75
C ASP A 146 22.90 -31.77 1.89
N LYS A 147 23.41 -31.22 3.00
CA LYS A 147 23.71 -31.98 4.22
C LYS A 147 22.46 -32.37 5.01
N PHE A 148 21.30 -31.75 4.71
CA PHE A 148 20.05 -32.00 5.41
C PHE A 148 19.14 -32.93 4.61
N PRO A 149 18.40 -33.86 5.26
CA PRO A 149 17.34 -34.62 4.61
C PRO A 149 16.30 -33.69 3.98
N ARG A 150 15.97 -33.91 2.70
CA ARG A 150 14.98 -33.09 1.98
C ARG A 150 13.54 -33.53 2.31
N GLY A 151 12.64 -32.57 2.42
CA GLY A 151 11.19 -32.77 2.49
C GLY A 151 10.48 -32.30 1.22
N SER A 152 9.17 -32.52 1.14
CA SER A 152 8.33 -32.03 0.04
C SER A 152 8.21 -30.50 0.04
N LEU A 153 7.86 -29.92 -1.12
CA LEU A 153 7.55 -28.49 -1.28
C LEU A 153 6.34 -28.13 -0.43
N ILE A 154 6.44 -27.06 0.35
CA ILE A 154 5.35 -26.56 1.21
C ILE A 154 5.11 -25.06 1.01
N GLY A 155 3.99 -24.57 1.51
CA GLY A 155 3.66 -23.15 1.54
C GLY A 155 2.32 -22.82 0.88
N ILE A 156 1.97 -21.55 0.90
CA ILE A 156 0.70 -21.03 0.38
C ILE A 156 0.94 -20.48 -1.04
N PRO A 157 0.38 -21.10 -2.09
CA PRO A 157 0.50 -20.59 -3.46
C PRO A 157 -0.18 -19.22 -3.58
N GLY A 158 0.53 -18.24 -4.16
CA GLY A 158 0.00 -16.89 -4.36
C GLY A 158 0.04 -15.97 -3.13
N ALA A 159 0.56 -16.42 -1.99
CA ALA A 159 0.84 -15.54 -0.86
C ALA A 159 1.89 -14.46 -1.23
N PRO A 160 1.85 -13.28 -0.59
CA PRO A 160 2.72 -12.17 -0.96
C PRO A 160 4.19 -12.51 -0.63
N GLU A 161 5.12 -12.13 -1.50
CA GLU A 161 6.56 -12.29 -1.23
C GLU A 161 7.09 -11.20 -0.30
N ARG A 162 6.58 -9.98 -0.47
CA ARG A 162 6.99 -8.80 0.30
C ARG A 162 5.82 -8.32 1.16
N MET A 163 6.05 -8.26 2.47
CA MET A 163 5.11 -7.70 3.45
C MET A 163 5.82 -6.60 4.24
N VAL A 164 5.83 -5.38 3.70
CA VAL A 164 6.37 -4.20 4.37
C VAL A 164 5.21 -3.30 4.73
N GLN A 165 4.89 -3.23 6.02
CA GLN A 165 3.73 -2.47 6.50
C GLN A 165 3.95 -0.97 6.31
N ASN A 166 2.94 -0.28 5.79
CA ASN A 166 2.91 1.18 5.74
C ASN A 166 2.90 1.75 7.18
N ALA A 167 3.66 2.81 7.41
CA ALA A 167 3.82 3.38 8.75
C ALA A 167 2.59 4.17 9.24
N THR A 168 1.65 4.52 8.36
CA THR A 168 0.44 5.25 8.75
C THR A 168 -0.56 4.37 9.49
N HIS A 169 -1.17 4.93 10.53
CA HIS A 169 -2.31 4.34 11.23
C HIS A 169 -3.62 5.08 10.92
N ASP A 170 -3.57 6.15 10.12
CA ASP A 170 -4.76 6.81 9.61
C ASP A 170 -5.36 5.96 8.51
N ALA A 171 -6.64 5.62 8.65
CA ALA A 171 -7.33 4.83 7.68
C ALA A 171 -8.00 5.75 6.65
N GLU A 172 -7.41 5.81 5.46
CA GLU A 172 -7.87 6.65 4.34
C GLU A 172 -8.10 5.76 3.11
N TRP A 173 -9.35 5.66 2.69
CA TRP A 173 -9.75 4.79 1.58
C TRP A 173 -10.68 5.54 0.64
N THR A 174 -10.29 5.66 -0.63
CA THR A 174 -11.11 6.33 -1.66
C THR A 174 -11.53 5.33 -2.73
N VAL A 175 -12.80 5.34 -3.09
CA VAL A 175 -13.32 4.59 -4.25
C VAL A 175 -13.80 5.60 -5.27
N CYS A 176 -13.29 5.53 -6.50
CA CYS A 176 -13.65 6.46 -7.58
C CYS A 176 -14.27 5.72 -8.76
N ASP A 177 -15.31 6.31 -9.34
CA ASP A 177 -15.96 5.87 -10.57
C ASP A 177 -15.85 6.97 -11.65
N PRO A 178 -14.83 6.91 -12.51
CA PRO A 178 -14.74 7.75 -13.69
C PRO A 178 -15.74 7.28 -14.76
N VAL A 179 -16.52 8.22 -15.31
CA VAL A 179 -17.39 7.95 -16.46
C VAL A 179 -16.86 8.63 -17.72
N SER A 180 -17.18 8.08 -18.89
CA SER A 180 -16.90 8.72 -20.17
C SER A 180 -18.08 8.60 -21.12
N GLY A 181 -18.17 9.51 -22.10
CA GLY A 181 -19.24 9.56 -23.09
C GLY A 181 -19.75 10.98 -23.35
N ALA A 182 -20.37 11.20 -24.50
CA ALA A 182 -20.90 12.49 -24.92
C ALA A 182 -22.26 12.80 -24.27
N GLY A 183 -22.28 12.94 -22.94
CA GLY A 183 -23.46 13.34 -22.17
C GLY A 183 -24.67 12.40 -22.25
N GLY A 184 -25.61 12.58 -21.32
CA GLY A 184 -26.86 11.82 -21.31
C GLY A 184 -26.68 10.31 -21.15
N ARG A 185 -27.49 9.52 -21.86
CA ARG A 185 -27.52 8.03 -21.76
C ARG A 185 -26.33 7.32 -22.42
N ALA A 186 -25.47 8.04 -23.14
CA ALA A 186 -24.26 7.47 -23.74
C ALA A 186 -23.07 7.41 -22.77
N VAL A 187 -23.22 8.04 -21.60
CA VAL A 187 -22.24 7.98 -20.52
C VAL A 187 -22.19 6.56 -19.97
N HIS A 188 -20.99 6.03 -19.75
CA HIS A 188 -20.74 4.73 -19.17
C HIS A 188 -19.57 4.79 -18.19
N SER A 189 -19.62 3.96 -17.14
CA SER A 189 -18.48 3.79 -16.23
C SER A 189 -17.28 3.22 -16.98
N THR A 190 -16.11 3.79 -16.73
CA THR A 190 -14.83 3.34 -17.32
C THR A 190 -14.05 2.41 -16.41
N GLY A 191 -14.64 2.02 -15.27
CA GLY A 191 -14.05 1.09 -14.32
C GLY A 191 -13.66 1.75 -13.00
N LEU A 192 -13.90 1.03 -11.90
CA LEU A 192 -13.63 1.50 -10.55
C LEU A 192 -12.13 1.57 -10.26
N THR A 193 -11.72 2.63 -9.56
CA THR A 193 -10.37 2.76 -8.99
C THR A 193 -10.46 2.86 -7.48
N VAL A 194 -9.72 2.01 -6.76
CA VAL A 194 -9.57 2.10 -5.30
C VAL A 194 -8.23 2.71 -4.97
N ILE A 195 -8.21 3.73 -4.13
CA ILE A 195 -7.02 4.47 -3.74
C ILE A 195 -6.84 4.28 -2.23
N ALA A 196 -5.64 3.86 -1.82
CA ALA A 196 -5.26 3.76 -0.42
C ALA A 196 -4.37 4.94 -0.03
N GLY A 197 -4.65 5.54 1.12
CA GLY A 197 -3.99 6.76 1.58
C GLY A 197 -4.75 8.03 1.25
N LYS A 198 -4.20 9.17 1.69
CA LYS A 198 -4.84 10.47 1.58
C LYS A 198 -5.01 10.88 0.10
N PRO A 199 -6.23 11.25 -0.34
CA PRO A 199 -6.45 11.70 -1.71
C PRO A 199 -5.74 13.04 -1.98
N ASP A 200 -5.21 13.16 -3.19
CA ASP A 200 -4.64 14.41 -3.72
C ASP A 200 -5.72 15.17 -4.49
N SER A 201 -6.19 16.27 -3.92
CA SER A 201 -7.23 17.14 -4.48
C SER A 201 -6.67 18.41 -5.13
N GLU A 202 -5.38 18.47 -5.46
CA GLU A 202 -4.79 19.64 -6.11
C GLU A 202 -5.17 19.75 -7.60
N GLY A 203 -5.17 20.97 -8.11
CA GLY A 203 -5.47 21.25 -9.52
C GLY A 203 -6.90 20.87 -9.91
N ALA A 204 -7.04 20.06 -10.95
CA ALA A 204 -8.34 19.64 -11.51
C ALA A 204 -8.78 18.24 -11.03
N ARG A 205 -8.04 17.64 -10.08
CA ARG A 205 -8.37 16.36 -9.47
C ARG A 205 -9.64 16.46 -8.63
N ALA A 206 -10.29 15.32 -8.42
CA ALA A 206 -11.52 15.26 -7.64
C ALA A 206 -11.30 15.78 -6.21
N GLY A 207 -11.96 16.89 -5.87
CA GLY A 207 -11.93 17.49 -4.53
C GLY A 207 -13.22 17.24 -3.77
N ALA A 208 -13.28 17.65 -2.51
CA ALA A 208 -14.48 17.51 -1.69
C ALA A 208 -15.68 18.17 -2.38
N LEU A 209 -16.79 17.42 -2.48
CA LEU A 209 -18.03 17.91 -3.05
C LEU A 209 -18.53 19.10 -2.19
N PRO A 210 -18.72 20.30 -2.77
CA PRO A 210 -19.11 21.45 -1.98
C PRO A 210 -20.48 21.24 -1.30
N PRO A 211 -20.72 21.86 -0.13
CA PRO A 211 -22.04 21.85 0.49
C PRO A 211 -23.12 22.31 -0.50
N GLY A 212 -24.29 21.67 -0.44
CA GLY A 212 -25.38 21.95 -1.37
C GLY A 212 -25.14 21.46 -2.80
N HIS A 213 -24.10 20.66 -3.07
CA HIS A 213 -23.96 19.95 -4.34
C HIS A 213 -24.33 18.47 -4.17
N ALA A 214 -24.83 17.86 -5.25
CA ALA A 214 -25.22 16.46 -5.28
C ALA A 214 -24.93 15.83 -6.65
N VAL A 215 -24.82 14.52 -6.69
CA VAL A 215 -24.63 13.75 -7.93
C VAL A 215 -25.87 12.89 -8.16
N LEU A 216 -26.52 13.07 -9.30
CA LEU A 216 -27.68 12.27 -9.71
C LEU A 216 -27.21 11.04 -10.48
N VAL A 217 -27.49 9.84 -9.96
CA VAL A 217 -26.99 8.59 -10.54
C VAL A 217 -28.12 7.60 -10.86
N ASP A 218 -27.89 6.77 -11.87
CA ASP A 218 -28.71 5.61 -12.22
C ASP A 218 -27.97 4.32 -11.82
N ALA A 219 -28.58 3.57 -10.91
CA ALA A 219 -28.10 2.27 -10.46
C ALA A 219 -28.85 1.12 -11.15
N SER A 220 -28.98 1.17 -12.47
CA SER A 220 -29.75 0.21 -13.28
C SER A 220 -29.31 -1.25 -13.15
N PHE A 221 -28.11 -1.52 -12.65
CA PHE A 221 -27.66 -2.87 -12.28
C PHE A 221 -28.50 -3.51 -11.16
N LEU A 222 -29.28 -2.73 -10.40
CA LEU A 222 -30.26 -3.22 -9.42
C LEU A 222 -31.58 -3.67 -10.07
N GLY A 223 -31.84 -3.27 -11.31
CA GLY A 223 -33.12 -3.43 -12.00
C GLY A 223 -34.17 -2.36 -11.61
N GLY A 224 -35.13 -2.12 -12.51
CA GLY A 224 -36.25 -1.19 -12.30
C GLY A 224 -35.88 0.30 -12.43
N ASN A 225 -36.74 1.20 -11.90
CA ASN A 225 -36.42 2.62 -11.77
C ASN A 225 -35.55 2.85 -10.52
N SER A 226 -34.25 3.02 -10.76
CA SER A 226 -33.18 3.04 -9.78
C SER A 226 -32.42 4.37 -9.82
N THR A 227 -33.14 5.49 -9.79
CA THR A 227 -32.50 6.81 -9.67
C THR A 227 -32.18 7.11 -8.21
N TRP A 228 -30.95 7.57 -7.97
CA TRP A 228 -30.45 7.91 -6.64
C TRP A 228 -29.77 9.28 -6.65
N LEU A 229 -29.86 9.95 -5.51
CA LEU A 229 -29.11 11.17 -5.24
C LEU A 229 -27.97 10.85 -4.29
N LEU A 230 -26.73 11.17 -4.67
CA LEU A 230 -25.56 11.14 -3.79
C LEU A 230 -25.36 12.53 -3.21
N TRP A 231 -25.40 12.65 -1.90
CA TRP A 231 -25.29 13.92 -1.19
C TRP A 231 -24.75 13.70 0.22
N ASP A 232 -23.97 14.63 0.75
CA ASP A 232 -23.56 14.63 2.17
C ASP A 232 -23.05 13.27 2.70
N GLY A 233 -22.26 12.55 1.88
CA GLY A 233 -21.70 11.25 2.26
C GLY A 233 -22.71 10.09 2.33
N LYS A 234 -23.91 10.24 1.77
CA LYS A 234 -24.96 9.21 1.71
C LYS A 234 -25.60 9.16 0.34
N ARG A 235 -26.36 8.09 0.11
CA ARG A 235 -27.23 7.92 -1.07
C ARG A 235 -28.68 7.83 -0.63
N SER A 236 -29.58 8.46 -1.36
CA SER A 236 -31.03 8.32 -1.14
C SER A 236 -31.71 8.04 -2.47
N ARG A 237 -32.69 7.13 -2.45
CA ARG A 237 -33.51 6.89 -3.63
C ARG A 237 -34.39 8.10 -3.91
N ILE A 238 -34.54 8.47 -5.17
CA ILE A 238 -35.40 9.56 -5.62
C ILE A 238 -36.25 9.09 -6.80
N ASP A 239 -37.53 9.47 -6.82
CA ASP A 239 -38.39 9.32 -7.98
C ASP A 239 -38.44 10.65 -8.74
N LEU A 240 -37.95 10.66 -9.98
CA LEU A 240 -37.96 11.88 -10.81
C LEU A 240 -39.36 12.28 -11.27
N ALA A 241 -40.35 11.38 -11.17
CA ALA A 241 -41.75 11.70 -11.43
C ALA A 241 -42.43 12.46 -10.27
N ASP A 242 -41.84 12.46 -9.07
CA ASP A 242 -42.33 13.22 -7.93
C ASP A 242 -41.86 14.68 -8.02
N HIS A 243 -42.67 15.51 -8.70
CA HIS A 243 -42.38 16.93 -8.87
C HIS A 243 -42.40 17.72 -7.55
N ALA A 244 -43.07 17.22 -6.51
CA ALA A 244 -43.05 17.90 -5.21
C ALA A 244 -41.67 17.81 -4.57
N VAL A 245 -41.04 16.64 -4.65
CA VAL A 245 -39.68 16.39 -4.16
C VAL A 245 -38.62 17.03 -5.05
N THR A 246 -38.67 16.81 -6.36
CA THR A 246 -37.66 17.35 -7.28
C THR A 246 -37.65 18.88 -7.31
N GLY A 247 -38.83 19.51 -7.27
CA GLY A 247 -38.97 20.96 -7.14
C GLY A 247 -38.43 21.49 -5.81
N ALA A 248 -38.67 20.79 -4.71
CA ALA A 248 -38.18 21.17 -3.38
C ALA A 248 -36.65 21.04 -3.24
N LEU A 249 -36.06 20.06 -3.93
CA LEU A 249 -34.61 19.88 -4.01
C LEU A 249 -33.93 20.91 -4.92
N GLY A 250 -34.69 21.69 -5.69
CA GLY A 250 -34.14 22.70 -6.61
C GLY A 250 -33.70 22.14 -7.96
N LEU A 251 -34.16 20.95 -8.36
CA LEU A 251 -33.75 20.31 -9.62
C LEU A 251 -34.41 20.94 -10.86
N GLY A 252 -35.42 21.78 -10.68
CA GLY A 252 -36.15 22.45 -11.77
C GLY A 252 -37.03 21.50 -12.58
N ALA A 253 -37.48 21.96 -13.75
CA ALA A 253 -38.28 21.16 -14.69
C ALA A 253 -37.42 20.29 -15.62
N ASP A 254 -36.22 20.78 -15.97
CA ASP A 254 -35.28 20.10 -16.86
C ASP A 254 -34.18 19.40 -16.07
N VAL A 255 -34.53 18.26 -15.45
CA VAL A 255 -33.57 17.44 -14.71
C VAL A 255 -32.62 16.74 -15.69
N PRO A 256 -31.29 16.89 -15.54
CA PRO A 256 -30.34 16.20 -16.41
C PRO A 256 -30.47 14.68 -16.25
N ALA A 257 -30.12 13.94 -17.30
CA ALA A 257 -30.15 12.48 -17.25
C ALA A 257 -29.20 11.98 -16.14
N PRO A 258 -29.65 11.07 -15.25
CA PRO A 258 -28.78 10.47 -14.25
C PRO A 258 -27.60 9.75 -14.91
N ARG A 259 -26.40 9.90 -14.34
CA ARG A 259 -25.21 9.19 -14.83
C ARG A 259 -25.18 7.76 -14.30
N PRO A 260 -24.68 6.77 -15.05
CA PRO A 260 -24.51 5.43 -14.50
C PRO A 260 -23.50 5.44 -13.34
N ILE A 261 -23.69 4.50 -12.42
CA ILE A 261 -22.76 4.26 -11.31
C ILE A 261 -22.40 2.78 -11.22
N ALA A 262 -21.13 2.49 -11.01
CA ALA A 262 -20.65 1.15 -10.76
C ALA A 262 -21.05 0.67 -9.36
N ALA A 263 -21.40 -0.62 -9.26
CA ALA A 263 -21.90 -1.23 -8.02
C ALA A 263 -20.95 -1.06 -6.81
N GLY A 264 -19.64 -1.07 -7.03
CA GLY A 264 -18.66 -0.88 -5.97
C GLY A 264 -18.67 0.53 -5.35
N LEU A 265 -18.74 1.60 -6.16
CA LEU A 265 -18.90 2.96 -5.63
C LEU A 265 -20.27 3.12 -4.97
N PHE A 266 -21.32 2.60 -5.61
CA PHE A 266 -22.66 2.63 -5.04
C PHE A 266 -22.66 2.03 -3.63
N ASN A 267 -22.14 0.81 -3.46
CA ASN A 267 -22.09 0.09 -2.17
C ASN A 267 -21.11 0.70 -1.15
N ALA A 268 -20.12 1.47 -1.59
CA ALA A 268 -19.23 2.20 -0.68
C ALA A 268 -19.96 3.34 0.05
N ILE A 269 -21.02 3.91 -0.55
CA ILE A 269 -21.78 5.03 -0.01
C ILE A 269 -22.96 4.50 0.83
N PRO A 270 -23.06 4.87 2.12
CA PRO A 270 -24.16 4.46 2.99
C PRO A 270 -25.54 4.86 2.45
N GLU A 271 -26.47 3.92 2.51
CA GLU A 271 -27.87 4.15 2.16
C GLU A 271 -28.59 4.90 3.27
N SER A 272 -29.33 5.93 2.87
CA SER A 272 -30.29 6.65 3.69
C SER A 272 -31.70 6.47 3.11
N PRO A 273 -32.75 6.73 3.90
CA PRO A 273 -34.12 6.52 3.42
C PRO A 273 -34.44 7.30 2.14
N ALA A 274 -35.41 6.81 1.38
CA ALA A 274 -35.85 7.47 0.15
C ALA A 274 -36.32 8.91 0.39
N LEU A 275 -36.03 9.78 -0.57
CA LEU A 275 -36.51 11.17 -0.61
C LEU A 275 -37.95 11.15 -1.13
N THR A 276 -38.88 11.06 -0.20
CA THR A 276 -40.33 11.09 -0.45
C THR A 276 -40.98 12.04 0.56
N PRO A 277 -42.16 12.60 0.30
CA PRO A 277 -42.88 13.37 1.31
C PRO A 277 -43.11 12.53 2.58
N PRO A 278 -42.87 13.07 3.79
CA PRO A 278 -43.09 12.32 5.01
C PRO A 278 -44.60 12.13 5.26
N VAL A 279 -44.97 10.97 5.79
CA VAL A 279 -46.36 10.71 6.20
C VAL A 279 -46.61 11.36 7.56
N ILE A 280 -47.54 12.31 7.61
CA ILE A 280 -47.92 13.02 8.84
C ILE A 280 -49.32 12.54 9.26
N PRO A 281 -49.49 11.99 10.48
CA PRO A 281 -50.80 11.60 10.98
C PRO A 281 -51.76 12.79 11.04
N ASN A 282 -53.03 12.58 10.67
CA ASN A 282 -54.08 13.60 10.71
C ASN A 282 -53.77 14.86 9.87
N ALA A 283 -52.93 14.73 8.84
CA ALA A 283 -52.61 15.83 7.92
C ALA A 283 -53.89 16.48 7.34
N GLY A 284 -53.92 17.82 7.32
CA GLY A 284 -55.07 18.64 6.93
C GLY A 284 -56.08 18.93 8.05
N SER A 285 -56.02 18.22 9.18
CA SER A 285 -56.89 18.51 10.33
C SER A 285 -56.39 19.74 11.13
N PRO A 286 -57.27 20.44 11.87
CA PRO A 286 -56.84 21.47 12.80
C PRO A 286 -55.91 20.90 13.88
N ALA A 287 -54.88 21.66 14.26
CA ALA A 287 -54.03 21.32 15.39
C ALA A 287 -54.75 21.53 16.73
N SER A 288 -54.34 20.80 17.78
CA SER A 288 -54.89 20.91 19.14
C SER A 288 -54.36 22.13 19.92
N PHE A 289 -53.42 22.88 19.34
CA PHE A 289 -52.78 24.06 19.90
C PHE A 289 -52.96 25.27 18.96
N PRO A 290 -52.87 26.52 19.47
CA PRO A 290 -53.23 27.72 18.72
C PRO A 290 -52.16 28.08 17.68
N VAL A 291 -52.24 27.48 16.49
CA VAL A 291 -51.36 27.75 15.34
C VAL A 291 -52.19 28.09 14.10
N PRO A 292 -51.79 29.08 13.27
CA PRO A 292 -52.56 29.52 12.11
C PRO A 292 -52.37 28.62 10.87
N ALA A 293 -52.17 27.31 11.04
CA ALA A 293 -52.03 26.35 9.96
C ALA A 293 -52.51 24.95 10.40
N PRO A 294 -53.05 24.12 9.49
CA PRO A 294 -53.44 22.75 9.82
C PRO A 294 -52.22 21.85 10.05
N ILE A 295 -52.45 20.67 10.64
CA ILE A 295 -51.44 19.61 10.74
C ILE A 295 -50.92 19.27 9.34
N GLY A 296 -49.61 19.17 9.17
CA GLY A 296 -48.93 19.01 7.88
C GLY A 296 -48.62 20.32 7.16
N GLY A 297 -49.14 21.46 7.63
CA GLY A 297 -48.80 22.79 7.14
C GLY A 297 -47.41 23.26 7.60
N VAL A 298 -46.96 24.36 6.99
CA VAL A 298 -45.68 25.01 7.31
C VAL A 298 -45.92 26.43 7.79
N VAL A 299 -45.24 26.83 8.85
CA VAL A 299 -45.19 28.21 9.36
C VAL A 299 -43.75 28.72 9.36
N THR A 300 -43.59 30.05 9.36
CA THR A 300 -42.28 30.71 9.32
C THR A 300 -42.04 31.65 10.48
N ALA A 301 -40.78 31.86 10.82
CA ALA A 301 -40.31 32.88 11.76
C ALA A 301 -39.09 33.60 11.18
N TYR A 302 -38.68 34.73 11.75
CA TYR A 302 -37.40 35.34 11.40
C TYR A 302 -36.30 34.92 12.36
N SER A 303 -35.14 34.59 11.81
CA SER A 303 -33.90 34.49 12.58
C SER A 303 -33.36 35.88 12.93
N LEU A 304 -32.67 35.98 14.07
CA LEU A 304 -31.88 37.14 14.45
C LEU A 304 -30.49 37.17 13.77
N ASP A 305 -30.09 36.09 13.12
CA ASP A 305 -28.81 35.98 12.41
C ASP A 305 -28.84 36.85 11.14
N HIS A 306 -28.44 38.10 11.29
CA HIS A 306 -28.28 39.04 10.18
C HIS A 306 -26.86 38.89 9.61
N ASN A 307 -26.70 38.09 8.55
CA ASN A 307 -25.49 38.13 7.75
C ASN A 307 -25.66 39.20 6.66
N PRO A 308 -24.97 40.35 6.73
CA PRO A 308 -25.20 41.51 5.86
C PRO A 308 -24.82 41.28 4.38
N SER A 309 -24.32 40.08 4.03
CA SER A 309 -23.97 39.67 2.67
C SER A 309 -25.06 38.87 1.95
N ALA A 310 -26.15 38.52 2.64
CA ALA A 310 -27.32 37.86 2.05
C ALA A 310 -28.54 38.77 2.17
N ASP A 311 -29.01 39.33 1.05
CA ASP A 311 -30.22 40.16 0.92
C ASP A 311 -31.53 39.42 1.25
N THR A 312 -31.46 38.25 1.89
CA THR A 312 -32.59 37.39 2.25
C THR A 312 -32.65 37.25 3.76
N ALA A 313 -33.72 37.75 4.38
CA ALA A 313 -34.04 37.42 5.77
C ALA A 313 -34.07 35.90 5.91
N HIS A 314 -33.23 35.32 6.77
CA HIS A 314 -33.21 33.87 6.99
C HIS A 314 -34.48 33.49 7.75
N SER A 315 -35.52 33.13 6.99
CA SER A 315 -36.75 32.58 7.56
C SER A 315 -36.46 31.20 8.14
N LEU A 316 -36.80 31.01 9.42
CA LEU A 316 -36.86 29.70 10.05
C LEU A 316 -38.18 29.05 9.66
N TYR A 317 -38.15 27.77 9.29
CA TYR A 317 -39.33 27.02 8.91
C TYR A 317 -39.69 26.01 10.00
N TYR A 318 -40.99 25.86 10.28
CA TYR A 318 -41.51 24.86 11.20
C TYR A 318 -42.63 24.06 10.55
N ALA A 319 -42.61 22.74 10.74
CA ALA A 319 -43.74 21.86 10.42
C ALA A 319 -44.75 21.89 11.57
N VAL A 320 -46.04 21.96 11.23
CA VAL A 320 -47.13 21.77 12.19
C VAL A 320 -47.45 20.28 12.28
N LEU A 321 -47.23 19.69 13.45
CA LEU A 321 -47.44 18.27 13.72
C LEU A 321 -48.51 18.08 14.79
N PRO A 322 -49.10 16.87 14.94
CA PRO A 322 -50.19 16.64 15.89
C PRO A 322 -49.84 16.98 17.35
N ASP A 323 -48.57 16.87 17.71
CA ASP A 323 -48.02 17.04 19.05
C ASP A 323 -47.26 18.36 19.27
N GLY A 324 -47.05 19.17 18.22
CA GLY A 324 -46.36 20.46 18.33
C GLY A 324 -45.76 20.99 17.03
N LEU A 325 -44.90 22.01 17.15
CA LEU A 325 -44.08 22.53 16.07
C LEU A 325 -42.71 21.86 16.07
N GLN A 326 -42.20 21.52 14.88
CA GLN A 326 -40.85 21.01 14.71
C GLN A 326 -40.05 21.90 13.74
N PRO A 327 -38.84 22.35 14.10
CA PRO A 327 -37.97 23.07 13.16
C PRO A 327 -37.55 22.15 12.00
N ILE A 328 -37.61 22.65 10.78
CA ILE A 328 -37.33 21.89 9.55
C ILE A 328 -36.42 22.67 8.60
N SER A 329 -35.78 21.97 7.67
CA SER A 329 -34.99 22.60 6.61
C SER A 329 -35.87 23.29 5.56
N PRO A 330 -35.36 24.31 4.85
CA PRO A 330 -36.01 24.89 3.67
C PRO A 330 -36.47 23.85 2.64
N VAL A 331 -35.67 22.81 2.40
CA VAL A 331 -36.04 21.71 1.48
C VAL A 331 -37.25 20.94 2.01
N LEU A 332 -37.24 20.53 3.28
CA LEU A 332 -38.38 19.80 3.85
C LEU A 332 -39.64 20.66 3.89
N ALA A 333 -39.50 21.96 4.17
CA ALA A 333 -40.60 22.92 4.09
C ALA A 333 -41.19 23.00 2.68
N ALA A 334 -40.32 23.05 1.65
CA ALA A 334 -40.74 23.02 0.27
C ALA A 334 -41.39 21.67 -0.11
N VAL A 335 -40.85 20.53 0.33
CA VAL A 335 -41.47 19.21 0.10
C VAL A 335 -42.89 19.18 0.65
N LEU A 336 -43.10 19.61 1.90
CA LEU A 336 -44.44 19.63 2.52
C LEU A 336 -45.41 20.53 1.75
N ARG A 337 -44.97 21.76 1.41
CA ARG A 337 -45.81 22.72 0.68
C ARG A 337 -46.15 22.28 -0.74
N ASN A 338 -45.18 21.71 -1.46
CA ASN A 338 -45.38 21.23 -2.82
C ASN A 338 -46.28 20.00 -2.85
N THR A 339 -46.25 19.18 -1.79
CA THR A 339 -47.12 18.02 -1.66
C THR A 339 -48.57 18.45 -1.40
N ASN A 340 -48.79 19.37 -0.45
CA ASN A 340 -50.10 19.95 -0.20
C ASN A 340 -49.96 21.29 0.55
N SER A 341 -50.49 22.37 -0.02
CA SER A 341 -50.47 23.69 0.62
C SER A 341 -51.62 23.91 1.60
N TYR A 342 -52.62 23.03 1.63
CA TYR A 342 -53.85 23.17 2.39
C TYR A 342 -54.57 24.53 2.18
N GLY A 343 -54.47 25.07 0.96
CA GLY A 343 -55.06 26.36 0.59
C GLY A 343 -54.25 27.58 1.04
N LEU A 344 -53.09 27.39 1.67
CA LEU A 344 -52.21 28.47 2.09
C LEU A 344 -51.30 28.90 0.93
N HIS A 345 -51.49 30.12 0.42
CA HIS A 345 -50.61 30.68 -0.62
C HIS A 345 -49.18 30.89 -0.13
N GLN A 346 -49.02 31.31 1.12
CA GLN A 346 -47.74 31.49 1.78
C GLN A 346 -47.78 30.96 3.22
N PRO A 347 -46.65 30.49 3.77
CA PRO A 347 -46.58 30.08 5.17
C PRO A 347 -46.95 31.26 6.08
N PRO A 348 -47.91 31.11 6.99
CA PRO A 348 -48.18 32.09 8.01
C PRO A 348 -46.90 32.36 8.83
N ARG A 349 -46.73 33.62 9.21
CA ARG A 349 -45.60 34.04 10.01
C ARG A 349 -45.98 34.06 11.49
N LEU A 350 -45.09 33.57 12.34
CA LEU A 350 -45.20 33.61 13.79
C LEU A 350 -44.13 34.51 14.41
N GLY A 351 -44.47 35.10 15.54
CA GLY A 351 -43.53 35.77 16.44
C GLY A 351 -42.65 34.77 17.20
N ALA A 352 -41.47 35.20 17.63
CA ALA A 352 -40.58 34.35 18.43
C ALA A 352 -41.20 33.99 19.80
N ASP A 353 -41.96 34.92 20.38
CA ASP A 353 -42.70 34.75 21.62
C ASP A 353 -43.91 33.81 21.47
N GLU A 354 -44.55 33.81 20.31
CA GLU A 354 -45.62 32.86 19.98
C GLU A 354 -45.04 31.43 19.88
N ILE A 355 -43.95 31.25 19.14
CA ILE A 355 -43.28 29.94 18.99
C ILE A 355 -42.83 29.39 20.34
N ALA A 356 -42.30 30.23 21.22
CA ALA A 356 -41.83 29.82 22.54
C ALA A 356 -42.96 29.26 23.45
N ARG A 357 -44.22 29.59 23.17
CA ARG A 357 -45.39 29.09 23.93
C ARG A 357 -45.99 27.81 23.35
N LEU A 358 -45.61 27.44 22.12
CA LEU A 358 -46.17 26.28 21.44
C LEU A 358 -45.41 24.99 21.82
N PRO A 359 -46.09 23.83 21.84
CA PRO A 359 -45.43 22.55 22.07
C PRO A 359 -44.36 22.26 21.01
N VAL A 360 -43.27 21.58 21.40
CA VAL A 360 -42.19 21.19 20.50
C VAL A 360 -42.33 19.73 20.11
N SER A 361 -42.36 19.44 18.81
CA SER A 361 -42.41 18.10 18.24
C SER A 361 -41.04 17.64 17.72
N ARG A 362 -40.84 16.33 17.67
CA ARG A 362 -39.69 15.64 17.04
C ARG A 362 -40.14 14.45 16.19
N LEU A 363 -41.38 14.45 15.72
CA LEU A 363 -41.97 13.31 15.01
C LEU A 363 -41.30 13.06 13.64
N LEU A 364 -40.86 14.12 12.95
CA LEU A 364 -40.18 13.99 11.66
C LEU A 364 -38.68 13.76 11.82
N ASP A 365 -38.11 12.87 11.02
CA ASP A 365 -36.66 12.78 10.85
C ASP A 365 -36.19 13.80 9.80
N THR A 366 -35.68 14.94 10.28
CA THR A 366 -35.21 16.04 9.43
C THR A 366 -33.88 15.74 8.75
N THR A 367 -33.11 14.77 9.26
CA THR A 367 -31.79 14.41 8.72
C THR A 367 -31.86 13.62 7.40
N ARG A 368 -33.07 13.14 7.06
CA ARG A 368 -33.38 12.46 5.80
C ARG A 368 -33.31 13.36 4.57
N TYR A 369 -33.44 14.68 4.73
CA TYR A 369 -33.50 15.62 3.62
C TYR A 369 -32.28 16.56 3.64
N PRO A 370 -31.82 17.04 2.47
CA PRO A 370 -30.83 18.10 2.42
C PRO A 370 -31.26 19.34 3.20
N ALA A 371 -30.30 20.02 3.83
CA ALA A 371 -30.57 21.26 4.55
C ALA A 371 -30.90 22.42 3.60
N GLN A 372 -30.35 22.42 2.39
CA GLN A 372 -30.52 23.45 1.37
C GLN A 372 -30.81 22.79 0.01
N PRO A 373 -31.45 23.50 -0.94
CA PRO A 373 -31.57 23.04 -2.31
C PRO A 373 -30.21 22.63 -2.88
N VAL A 374 -30.21 21.57 -3.69
CA VAL A 374 -28.98 20.99 -4.22
C VAL A 374 -28.72 21.43 -5.65
N THR A 375 -27.45 21.66 -5.96
CA THR A 375 -26.95 21.86 -7.32
C THR A 375 -26.38 20.54 -7.83
N LEU A 376 -26.87 20.08 -8.98
CA LEU A 376 -26.38 18.83 -9.57
C LEU A 376 -25.02 19.05 -10.23
N VAL A 377 -24.10 18.13 -9.97
CA VAL A 377 -22.80 18.09 -10.65
C VAL A 377 -22.98 17.65 -12.10
N ASP A 378 -22.38 18.40 -13.02
CA ASP A 378 -22.34 18.05 -14.44
C ASP A 378 -21.26 17.00 -14.71
N ALA A 379 -21.69 15.81 -15.14
CA ALA A 379 -20.79 14.70 -15.47
C ALA A 379 -19.86 14.99 -16.66
N GLY A 380 -20.21 15.94 -17.55
CA GLY A 380 -19.33 16.35 -18.64
C GLY A 380 -18.14 17.20 -18.17
N ARG A 381 -18.35 18.01 -17.14
CA ARG A 381 -17.31 18.84 -16.51
C ARG A 381 -16.51 18.05 -15.48
N ASP A 382 -17.20 17.31 -14.62
CA ASP A 382 -16.65 16.55 -13.50
C ASP A 382 -16.97 15.05 -13.64
N PRO A 383 -16.34 14.35 -14.60
CA PRO A 383 -16.59 12.94 -14.89
C PRO A 383 -16.16 11.98 -13.77
N VAL A 384 -15.38 12.43 -12.79
CA VAL A 384 -14.95 11.59 -11.67
C VAL A 384 -15.83 11.88 -10.46
N THR A 385 -16.44 10.84 -9.91
CA THR A 385 -17.12 10.87 -8.61
C THR A 385 -16.45 9.85 -7.70
N CYS A 386 -16.13 10.23 -6.47
CA CYS A 386 -15.53 9.33 -5.49
C CYS A 386 -16.25 9.36 -4.15
N ALA A 387 -16.10 8.28 -3.39
CA ALA A 387 -16.40 8.20 -1.97
C ALA A 387 -15.09 8.05 -1.21
N HIS A 388 -14.79 9.02 -0.36
CA HIS A 388 -13.62 9.04 0.50
C HIS A 388 -14.03 8.74 1.93
N TRP A 389 -13.69 7.54 2.39
CA TRP A 389 -13.90 7.10 3.76
C TRP A 389 -12.63 7.31 4.56
N SER A 390 -12.77 7.96 5.71
CA SER A 390 -11.66 8.28 6.60
C SER A 390 -11.96 7.90 8.04
N LYS A 391 -10.97 7.35 8.72
CA LYS A 391 -10.95 7.19 10.18
C LYS A 391 -9.54 7.47 10.69
N PRO A 392 -9.28 8.70 11.18
CA PRO A 392 -8.01 9.04 11.80
C PRO A 392 -7.67 8.12 12.97
N ALA A 393 -6.38 7.95 13.22
CA ALA A 393 -5.89 7.16 14.35
C ALA A 393 -6.46 7.71 15.67
N GLY A 394 -7.05 6.81 16.49
CA GLY A 394 -7.67 7.19 17.76
C GLY A 394 -9.07 7.81 17.67
N ALA A 395 -9.60 8.07 16.47
CA ALA A 395 -10.96 8.59 16.30
C ALA A 395 -12.02 7.55 16.68
N ALA A 396 -13.05 7.99 17.42
CA ALA A 396 -14.18 7.14 17.79
C ALA A 396 -15.09 6.81 16.60
N THR A 397 -15.29 7.79 15.70
CA THR A 397 -16.17 7.69 14.53
C THR A 397 -15.36 7.83 13.24
N SER A 398 -15.86 7.18 12.18
CA SER A 398 -15.39 7.41 10.81
C SER A 398 -16.26 8.45 10.12
N SER A 399 -15.74 9.07 9.07
CA SER A 399 -16.49 9.93 8.15
C SER A 399 -16.44 9.40 6.72
N LEU A 400 -17.46 9.72 5.93
CA LEU A 400 -17.45 9.51 4.49
C LEU A 400 -17.80 10.83 3.80
N SER A 401 -16.94 11.25 2.89
CA SER A 401 -17.10 12.45 2.07
C SER A 401 -17.20 12.06 0.61
N LEU A 402 -18.03 12.78 -0.15
CA LEU A 402 -18.09 12.62 -1.61
C LEU A 402 -17.06 13.56 -2.24
N LEU A 403 -16.35 13.09 -3.26
CA LEU A 403 -15.45 13.90 -4.06
C LEU A 403 -15.94 13.98 -5.50
N SER A 404 -15.67 15.09 -6.19
CA SER A 404 -15.92 15.22 -7.62
C SER A 404 -14.90 16.12 -8.31
N GLY A 405 -14.60 15.82 -9.58
CA GLY A 405 -13.73 16.63 -10.42
C GLY A 405 -13.42 15.96 -11.75
N SER A 406 -12.41 16.48 -12.44
CA SER A 406 -12.06 16.05 -13.80
C SER A 406 -11.06 14.89 -13.88
N ALA A 407 -10.29 14.67 -12.81
CA ALA A 407 -9.26 13.64 -12.74
C ALA A 407 -9.31 12.87 -11.41
N LEU A 408 -8.74 11.67 -11.38
CA LEU A 408 -8.63 10.86 -10.17
C LEU A 408 -7.77 11.57 -9.11
N PRO A 409 -8.14 11.50 -7.81
CA PRO A 409 -7.41 12.17 -6.73
C PRO A 409 -6.20 11.36 -6.27
N VAL A 410 -5.32 11.03 -7.22
CA VAL A 410 -4.09 10.24 -7.00
C VAL A 410 -2.88 11.16 -7.18
N PRO A 411 -1.90 11.14 -6.24
CA PRO A 411 -0.64 11.85 -6.40
C PRO A 411 0.11 11.41 -7.66
N GLU A 412 0.86 12.32 -8.31
CA GLU A 412 1.62 11.99 -9.54
C GLU A 412 2.66 10.88 -9.36
N SER A 413 3.17 10.71 -8.14
CA SER A 413 4.13 9.66 -7.78
C SER A 413 3.51 8.26 -7.70
N ILE A 414 2.18 8.14 -7.69
CA ILE A 414 1.47 6.88 -7.57
C ILE A 414 0.81 6.55 -8.90
N HIS A 415 1.20 5.41 -9.48
CA HIS A 415 0.58 4.88 -10.69
C HIS A 415 -0.45 3.82 -10.34
N ALA A 416 -1.62 3.90 -10.95
CA ALA A 416 -2.65 2.90 -10.77
C ALA A 416 -2.25 1.58 -11.44
N VAL A 417 -2.46 0.48 -10.74
CA VAL A 417 -2.25 -0.89 -11.23
C VAL A 417 -3.60 -1.45 -11.68
N ASP A 418 -3.68 -1.96 -12.90
CA ASP A 418 -4.85 -2.68 -13.39
C ASP A 418 -4.96 -4.04 -12.68
N LEU A 419 -6.13 -4.31 -12.09
CA LEU A 419 -6.41 -5.61 -11.48
C LEU A 419 -6.79 -6.63 -12.54
N VAL A 420 -6.13 -7.79 -12.48
CA VAL A 420 -6.33 -8.92 -13.40
C VAL A 420 -7.80 -9.39 -13.44
N GLY A 421 -8.45 -9.41 -12.28
CA GLY A 421 -9.88 -9.74 -12.12
C GLY A 421 -10.82 -8.53 -12.21
N GLY A 422 -10.32 -7.37 -12.65
CA GLY A 422 -11.05 -6.12 -12.61
C GLY A 422 -12.36 -6.16 -13.40
N GLY A 423 -13.43 -5.63 -12.79
CA GLY A 423 -14.78 -5.63 -13.36
C GLY A 423 -15.56 -6.94 -13.16
N ASN A 424 -14.90 -8.03 -12.73
CA ASN A 424 -15.58 -9.28 -12.41
C ASN A 424 -16.01 -9.31 -10.93
N ASN A 425 -17.24 -9.75 -10.66
CA ASN A 425 -17.76 -9.96 -9.30
C ASN A 425 -17.59 -8.76 -8.34
N GLY A 426 -17.58 -7.53 -8.86
CA GLY A 426 -17.44 -6.31 -8.07
C GLY A 426 -16.01 -5.90 -7.73
N THR A 427 -14.99 -6.62 -8.18
CA THR A 427 -13.58 -6.20 -8.03
C THR A 427 -13.30 -4.93 -8.83
N ALA A 428 -12.54 -4.01 -8.24
CA ALA A 428 -12.14 -2.77 -8.89
C ALA A 428 -11.34 -3.05 -10.17
N SER A 429 -11.46 -2.16 -11.15
CA SER A 429 -10.66 -2.25 -12.36
C SER A 429 -9.20 -1.90 -12.08
N ARG A 430 -8.97 -0.95 -11.17
CA ARG A 430 -7.67 -0.43 -10.81
C ARG A 430 -7.52 -0.21 -9.32
N VAL A 431 -6.28 -0.24 -8.87
CA VAL A 431 -5.90 0.19 -7.52
C VAL A 431 -4.75 1.18 -7.58
N ALA A 432 -4.69 2.13 -6.67
CA ALA A 432 -3.57 3.05 -6.51
C ALA A 432 -3.11 3.00 -5.05
N LEU A 433 -1.96 2.39 -4.81
CA LEU A 433 -1.30 2.29 -3.51
C LEU A 433 0.17 2.68 -3.67
N GLU A 434 0.78 3.13 -2.57
CA GLU A 434 2.21 3.41 -2.55
C GLU A 434 3.02 2.14 -2.86
N PRO A 435 3.85 2.13 -3.92
CA PRO A 435 4.68 0.97 -4.24
C PRO A 435 5.66 0.67 -3.11
N GLY A 436 5.86 -0.61 -2.77
CA GLY A 436 6.79 -0.95 -1.70
C GLY A 436 6.13 -1.40 -0.42
N THR A 437 4.95 -0.84 -0.11
CA THR A 437 4.30 -1.03 1.19
C THR A 437 2.87 -1.53 1.05
N GLY A 438 2.35 -2.16 2.10
CA GLY A 438 0.97 -2.60 2.17
C GLY A 438 0.33 -2.24 3.50
N TYR A 439 -0.99 -2.44 3.60
CA TYR A 439 -1.75 -2.09 4.77
C TYR A 439 -2.12 -3.33 5.59
N PHE A 440 -1.80 -3.28 6.88
CA PHE A 440 -2.36 -4.22 7.85
C PHE A 440 -3.73 -3.69 8.28
N ALA A 441 -4.78 -4.28 7.76
CA ALA A 441 -6.13 -3.74 7.85
C ALA A 441 -7.06 -4.62 8.68
N GLN A 442 -8.08 -4.01 9.25
CA GLN A 442 -9.14 -4.66 10.00
C GLN A 442 -10.50 -4.23 9.47
N THR A 443 -11.35 -5.20 9.20
CA THR A 443 -12.72 -4.94 8.73
C THR A 443 -13.56 -4.22 9.78
N VAL A 444 -14.18 -3.12 9.36
CA VAL A 444 -15.20 -2.40 10.13
C VAL A 444 -16.50 -2.33 9.33
N GLY A 445 -17.64 -2.37 10.02
CA GLY A 445 -18.93 -2.46 9.33
C GLY A 445 -19.17 -3.84 8.68
N GLY A 446 -20.37 -4.02 8.13
CA GLY A 446 -20.86 -5.33 7.67
C GLY A 446 -21.44 -5.31 6.26
N GLY A 447 -22.07 -6.42 5.91
CA GLY A 447 -22.75 -6.67 4.65
C GLY A 447 -23.14 -8.16 4.59
N PRO A 448 -24.01 -8.58 3.66
CA PRO A 448 -24.49 -9.97 3.60
C PRO A 448 -23.37 -11.01 3.42
N SER A 449 -22.26 -10.60 2.79
CA SER A 449 -21.07 -11.42 2.52
C SER A 449 -19.84 -11.01 3.34
N ALA A 450 -20.01 -10.11 4.33
CA ALA A 450 -18.90 -9.64 5.14
C ALA A 450 -18.45 -10.74 6.11
N PRO A 451 -17.13 -10.91 6.32
CA PRO A 451 -16.63 -11.72 7.43
C PRO A 451 -17.02 -11.08 8.77
N PRO A 452 -16.84 -11.78 9.90
CA PRO A 452 -17.07 -11.20 11.22
C PRO A 452 -16.32 -9.88 11.39
N THR A 453 -17.00 -8.87 11.95
CA THR A 453 -16.40 -7.57 12.25
C THR A 453 -15.11 -7.77 13.05
N GLY A 454 -14.04 -7.09 12.65
CA GLY A 454 -12.75 -7.24 13.28
C GLY A 454 -11.84 -8.28 12.63
N SER A 455 -12.26 -8.94 11.55
CA SER A 455 -11.39 -9.81 10.76
C SER A 455 -10.20 -9.03 10.18
N LEU A 456 -9.02 -9.65 10.23
CA LEU A 456 -7.74 -9.05 9.86
C LEU A 456 -7.34 -9.41 8.43
N PHE A 457 -6.72 -8.46 7.75
CA PHE A 457 -6.28 -8.60 6.37
C PHE A 457 -4.93 -7.94 6.14
N TRP A 458 -4.15 -8.50 5.22
CA TRP A 458 -3.05 -7.81 4.56
C TRP A 458 -3.50 -7.32 3.19
N VAL A 459 -3.27 -6.06 2.84
CA VAL A 459 -3.52 -5.50 1.51
C VAL A 459 -2.16 -5.16 0.87
N SER A 460 -1.81 -5.81 -0.23
CA SER A 460 -0.55 -5.57 -0.95
C SER A 460 -0.59 -4.29 -1.79
N ASP A 461 0.59 -3.78 -2.15
CA ASP A 461 0.77 -2.70 -3.15
C ASP A 461 0.19 -3.06 -4.53
N THR A 462 0.01 -4.34 -4.82
CA THR A 462 -0.63 -4.85 -6.04
C THR A 462 -2.17 -4.93 -5.96
N GLY A 463 -2.78 -4.55 -4.84
CA GLY A 463 -4.23 -4.56 -4.66
C GLY A 463 -4.85 -5.92 -4.43
N VAL A 464 -4.09 -6.86 -3.87
CA VAL A 464 -4.59 -8.16 -3.44
C VAL A 464 -4.79 -8.13 -1.92
N ARG A 465 -5.96 -8.55 -1.46
CA ARG A 465 -6.27 -8.74 -0.05
C ARG A 465 -6.06 -10.19 0.36
N TYR A 466 -5.43 -10.40 1.50
CA TYR A 466 -5.15 -11.70 2.08
C TYR A 466 -5.75 -11.76 3.47
N GLY A 467 -6.70 -12.66 3.72
CA GLY A 467 -7.27 -12.86 5.05
C GLY A 467 -6.22 -13.42 6.00
N ILE A 468 -6.14 -12.93 7.22
CA ILE A 468 -5.22 -13.44 8.24
C ILE A 468 -6.03 -14.29 9.22
N ASP A 469 -5.73 -15.58 9.28
CA ASP A 469 -6.41 -16.48 10.19
C ASP A 469 -5.70 -16.50 11.56
N THR A 470 -6.44 -16.13 12.60
CA THR A 470 -6.00 -16.16 13.99
C THR A 470 -6.68 -17.26 14.81
N GLU A 471 -7.52 -18.11 14.21
CA GLU A 471 -8.33 -19.14 14.88
C GLU A 471 -7.49 -20.22 15.55
N ALA A 472 -6.38 -20.63 14.92
CA ALA A 472 -5.46 -21.63 15.47
C ALA A 472 -4.86 -21.25 16.84
N ASP A 473 -4.92 -19.97 17.19
CA ASP A 473 -4.34 -19.40 18.41
C ASP A 473 -5.36 -19.17 19.54
N ARG A 474 -6.67 -19.33 19.31
CA ARG A 474 -7.71 -19.16 20.34
C ARG A 474 -7.69 -20.22 21.44
N THR A 475 -6.98 -21.34 21.21
CA THR A 475 -6.85 -22.44 22.20
C THR A 475 -5.84 -22.12 23.31
N VAL A 476 -5.09 -21.02 23.19
CA VAL A 476 -4.18 -20.52 24.23
C VAL A 476 -4.60 -19.11 24.62
N ALA A 477 -4.97 -18.88 25.88
CA ALA A 477 -5.29 -17.54 26.37
C ALA A 477 -4.11 -16.58 26.09
N GLY A 478 -4.34 -15.55 25.26
CA GLY A 478 -3.31 -14.61 24.79
C GLY A 478 -2.74 -14.89 23.38
N GLY A 479 -3.30 -15.87 22.65
CA GLY A 479 -2.69 -16.41 21.43
C GLY A 479 -2.81 -15.60 20.14
N ASN A 480 -3.73 -14.63 20.00
CA ASN A 480 -3.96 -13.91 18.71
C ASN A 480 -2.70 -13.28 18.06
N GLY A 481 -1.59 -13.22 18.79
CA GLY A 481 -0.32 -12.65 18.35
C GLY A 481 0.54 -13.53 17.45
N LYS A 482 0.48 -14.88 17.44
CA LYS A 482 1.58 -15.65 16.80
C LYS A 482 1.58 -15.56 15.27
N THR A 483 0.42 -15.62 14.63
CA THR A 483 0.35 -15.43 13.16
C THR A 483 0.76 -14.00 12.77
N ILE A 484 0.30 -12.99 13.50
CA ILE A 484 0.61 -11.57 13.25
C ILE A 484 2.11 -11.30 13.48
N GLU A 485 2.64 -11.79 14.60
CA GLU A 485 4.05 -11.71 14.98
C GLU A 485 4.94 -12.45 13.97
N ALA A 486 4.55 -13.65 13.53
CA ALA A 486 5.25 -14.40 12.50
C ALA A 486 5.37 -13.59 11.20
N LEU A 487 4.29 -12.92 10.79
CA LEU A 487 4.28 -12.05 9.61
C LEU A 487 5.06 -10.75 9.83
N GLY A 488 5.35 -10.38 11.08
CA GLY A 488 6.05 -9.14 11.45
C GLY A 488 5.15 -7.90 11.38
N LEU A 489 3.83 -8.11 11.43
CA LEU A 489 2.85 -7.04 11.39
C LEU A 489 2.68 -6.43 12.79
N GLN A 490 2.47 -5.12 12.84
CA GLN A 490 2.41 -4.35 14.07
C GLN A 490 1.06 -3.65 14.17
N GLY A 491 0.44 -3.73 15.35
CA GLY A 491 -0.81 -3.04 15.64
C GLY A 491 -0.63 -1.56 16.00
N PRO A 492 -1.71 -0.77 15.98
CA PRO A 492 -3.07 -1.18 15.62
C PRO A 492 -3.25 -1.28 14.08
N PRO A 493 -4.07 -2.25 13.60
CA PRO A 493 -4.44 -2.32 12.19
C PRO A 493 -5.29 -1.11 11.78
N VAL A 494 -5.19 -0.71 10.51
CA VAL A 494 -6.03 0.35 9.94
C VAL A 494 -7.43 -0.18 9.66
N ALA A 495 -8.46 0.58 10.06
CA ALA A 495 -9.84 0.18 9.82
C ALA A 495 -10.19 0.26 8.32
N ILE A 496 -10.97 -0.67 7.79
CA ILE A 496 -11.48 -0.61 6.42
C ILE A 496 -12.91 -1.15 6.31
N PRO A 497 -13.86 -0.42 5.70
CA PRO A 497 -15.19 -0.94 5.41
C PRO A 497 -15.17 -2.15 4.48
N TRP A 498 -16.00 -3.16 4.74
CA TRP A 498 -16.12 -4.31 3.83
C TRP A 498 -16.53 -3.90 2.40
N SER A 499 -17.36 -2.86 2.26
CA SER A 499 -17.76 -2.31 0.96
C SER A 499 -16.59 -1.82 0.12
N ILE A 500 -15.47 -1.44 0.74
CA ILE A 500 -14.24 -1.04 0.05
C ILE A 500 -13.28 -2.22 -0.04
N LEU A 501 -13.09 -2.97 1.05
CA LEU A 501 -12.17 -4.11 1.09
C LEU A 501 -12.53 -5.17 0.03
N SER A 502 -13.82 -5.43 -0.17
CA SER A 502 -14.30 -6.40 -1.16
C SER A 502 -13.96 -6.04 -2.61
N LEU A 503 -13.60 -4.78 -2.89
CA LEU A 503 -13.19 -4.31 -4.21
C LEU A 503 -11.76 -4.72 -4.57
N PHE A 504 -10.93 -5.08 -3.58
CA PHE A 504 -9.59 -5.64 -3.84
C PHE A 504 -9.67 -7.09 -4.33
N ALA A 505 -8.70 -7.51 -5.14
CA ALA A 505 -8.60 -8.89 -5.60
C ALA A 505 -8.39 -9.84 -4.41
N SER A 506 -9.10 -10.95 -4.36
CA SER A 506 -8.96 -11.91 -3.25
C SER A 506 -7.74 -12.81 -3.46
N GLY A 507 -6.83 -12.81 -2.49
CA GLY A 507 -5.75 -13.78 -2.37
C GLY A 507 -6.11 -14.94 -1.43
N PRO A 508 -5.19 -15.90 -1.25
CA PRO A 508 -5.33 -16.97 -0.26
C PRO A 508 -5.33 -16.43 1.18
N THR A 509 -5.87 -17.23 2.09
CA THR A 509 -5.77 -16.99 3.54
C THR A 509 -4.33 -17.24 4.02
N LEU A 510 -3.84 -16.39 4.91
CA LEU A 510 -2.54 -16.51 5.56
C LEU A 510 -2.73 -17.21 6.90
N SER A 511 -2.40 -18.50 6.94
CA SER A 511 -2.42 -19.30 8.16
C SER A 511 -1.20 -20.23 8.20
N ARG A 512 -0.79 -20.61 9.41
CA ARG A 512 0.28 -21.61 9.56
C ARG A 512 -0.15 -22.98 9.04
N ALA A 513 -1.44 -23.32 9.16
CA ALA A 513 -1.98 -24.59 8.68
C ALA A 513 -1.85 -24.72 7.16
N ASP A 514 -2.26 -23.67 6.43
CA ASP A 514 -2.17 -23.64 4.96
C ASP A 514 -0.71 -23.62 4.49
N ALA A 515 0.18 -22.96 5.25
CA ALA A 515 1.60 -22.93 4.94
C ALA A 515 2.29 -24.31 5.13
N LEU A 516 1.76 -25.19 5.98
CA LEU A 516 2.31 -26.53 6.21
C LEU A 516 1.83 -27.57 5.19
N LEU A 517 0.93 -27.20 4.27
CA LEU A 517 0.46 -28.10 3.22
C LEU A 517 1.59 -28.43 2.24
N ALA A 518 1.72 -29.71 1.92
CA ALA A 518 2.70 -30.22 0.97
C ALA A 518 2.12 -30.28 -0.45
N HIS A 519 2.97 -29.96 -1.42
CA HIS A 519 2.64 -29.89 -2.84
C HIS A 519 3.64 -30.74 -3.64
N ASP A 520 3.13 -31.62 -4.49
CA ASP A 520 3.95 -32.29 -5.52
C ASP A 520 4.01 -31.45 -6.82
N GLY A 521 3.05 -30.55 -7.00
CA GLY A 521 2.97 -29.60 -8.10
C GLY A 521 1.85 -28.58 -7.84
N LEU A 522 1.88 -27.45 -8.55
CA LEU A 522 0.83 -26.44 -8.48
C LEU A 522 -0.03 -26.52 -9.73
N PRO A 523 -1.37 -26.66 -9.61
CA PRO A 523 -2.23 -26.57 -10.77
C PRO A 523 -2.07 -25.18 -11.41
N PRO A 524 -2.15 -25.09 -12.74
CA PRO A 524 -2.27 -23.80 -13.42
C PRO A 524 -3.46 -23.02 -12.84
N ASP A 525 -3.36 -21.69 -12.83
CA ASP A 525 -4.50 -20.85 -12.45
C ASP A 525 -5.71 -21.23 -13.31
N SER A 526 -6.82 -21.57 -12.66
CA SER A 526 -8.06 -21.98 -13.31
C SER A 526 -8.77 -20.83 -14.02
N LYS A 527 -8.44 -19.58 -13.69
CA LYS A 527 -9.00 -18.35 -14.28
C LYS A 527 -7.91 -17.30 -14.48
N PRO A 528 -6.88 -17.58 -15.28
CA PRO A 528 -5.82 -16.63 -15.53
C PRO A 528 -6.42 -15.42 -16.25
N GLY A 529 -6.09 -14.21 -15.81
CA GLY A 529 -6.55 -13.01 -16.53
C GLY A 529 -5.68 -12.72 -17.74
N ARG A 530 -5.66 -11.44 -18.16
CA ARG A 530 -5.07 -11.05 -19.44
C ARG A 530 -3.57 -11.35 -19.49
N PRO A 531 -3.05 -11.90 -20.61
CA PRO A 531 -1.63 -12.13 -20.77
C PRO A 531 -0.88 -10.79 -20.75
N VAL A 532 0.22 -10.74 -20.01
CA VAL A 532 1.14 -9.60 -20.04
C VAL A 532 1.86 -9.63 -21.38
N SER A 533 1.74 -8.56 -22.16
CA SER A 533 2.49 -8.43 -23.42
C SER A 533 3.95 -8.16 -23.08
N ALA A 534 4.84 -9.05 -23.53
CA ALA A 534 6.26 -8.76 -23.51
C ALA A 534 6.54 -7.60 -24.47
N GLU A 535 7.26 -6.60 -23.99
CA GLU A 535 7.63 -5.42 -24.76
C GLU A 535 8.44 -5.84 -26.01
N GLY A 536 7.91 -5.55 -27.20
CA GLY A 536 8.59 -5.80 -28.48
C GLY A 536 7.99 -6.84 -29.44
N ALA A 537 6.84 -7.45 -29.15
CA ALA A 537 6.13 -8.24 -30.16
C ALA A 537 5.32 -7.32 -31.09
N PRO A 538 5.56 -7.30 -32.42
CA PRO A 538 4.68 -6.60 -33.35
C PRO A 538 3.30 -7.27 -33.34
N ARG A 539 2.25 -6.45 -33.36
CA ARG A 539 0.86 -6.89 -33.46
C ARG A 539 0.59 -7.61 -34.78
#